data_AF-A0A2E0S6S1-F1
#
_entry.id   AF-A0A2E0S6S1-F1
#
_cell.length_a   1.000
_cell.length_b   1.000
_cell.length_c   1.000
_cell.angle_alpha   90.00
_cell.angle_beta   90.00
_cell.angle_gamma   90.00
#
_symmetry.space_group_name_H-M   'P 1'
#
loop_
_entity.id
_entity.type
_entity.pdbx_description
1 polymer ?
#
loop_
_entity_poly.entity_id
_entity_poly.type
_entity_poly.pdbx_seq_one_letter_code
_entity_poly.pdbx_strand_id
1 'polypeptide(L)'
;MGVSNVPRVQSVDGEQLYTGMKLSEMLKGAPLTKRPEADPEAALHALNAALTRALETLEAEMGMLDATAGAALEQTKIEWQAIIDMPLDYAGIACKRAALLFALHHEPLLRAPFATAEPALVADLADRVLPLVVPPFVAGMAQNPDALVIAALSLLESFPGESLGLPVA
;
A
#
# COMPACT_ATOMS: atom_id res chain seq x y z
N MET A 1 47.20 -0.49 7.78
CA MET A 1 46.67 0.07 6.52
C MET A 1 45.96 -1.06 5.79
N GLY A 2 44.64 -1.09 5.56
CA GLY A 2 43.56 -0.19 5.93
C GLY A 2 42.31 -1.05 6.20
N VAL A 3 41.57 -0.69 7.24
CA VAL A 3 40.25 -1.25 7.53
C VAL A 3 39.29 -0.68 6.49
N SER A 4 38.73 -1.57 5.67
CA SER A 4 37.75 -1.24 4.64
C SER A 4 36.49 -0.72 5.32
N ASN A 5 36.22 0.57 5.13
CA ASN A 5 35.09 1.29 5.71
C ASN A 5 33.86 0.98 4.85
N VAL A 6 33.21 -0.15 5.11
CA VAL A 6 31.87 -0.43 4.59
C VAL A 6 30.93 0.53 5.30
N PRO A 7 30.20 1.43 4.60
CA PRO A 7 29.21 2.25 5.24
C PRO A 7 28.12 1.31 5.78
N ARG A 8 28.09 1.14 7.10
CA ARG A 8 26.94 0.61 7.81
C ARG A 8 25.76 1.49 7.42
N VAL A 9 24.77 0.90 6.77
CA VAL A 9 23.42 1.48 6.67
C VAL A 9 23.03 1.85 8.10
N GLN A 10 23.06 3.15 8.38
CA GLN A 10 22.63 3.67 9.67
C GLN A 10 21.17 3.28 9.79
N SER A 11 20.84 2.57 10.88
CA SER A 11 19.48 2.35 11.31
C SER A 11 18.81 3.72 11.40
N VAL A 12 17.91 4.01 10.47
CA VAL A 12 17.05 5.19 10.59
C VAL A 12 16.12 4.88 11.75
N ASP A 13 16.40 5.54 12.87
CA ASP A 13 15.66 5.46 14.12
C ASP A 13 14.16 5.67 13.85
N GLY A 14 13.36 4.61 13.97
CA GLY A 14 11.93 4.63 14.32
C GLY A 14 11.08 5.79 13.81
N GLU A 15 11.34 6.30 12.61
CA GLU A 15 10.68 7.48 12.10
C GLU A 15 9.19 7.18 11.99
N GLN A 16 8.37 8.16 12.39
CA GLN A 16 6.93 8.16 12.21
C GLN A 16 6.62 8.09 10.71
N LEU A 17 6.66 6.88 10.16
CA LEU A 17 6.71 6.60 8.72
C LEU A 17 5.37 6.86 8.00
N TYR A 18 4.32 7.15 8.77
CA TYR A 18 3.06 7.69 8.28
C TYR A 18 2.70 8.86 9.20
N THR A 19 1.81 9.73 8.74
CA THR A 19 1.24 10.88 9.46
C THR A 19 0.48 10.52 10.77
N GLY A 20 0.80 9.39 11.41
CA GLY A 20 0.16 8.83 12.60
C GLY A 20 -1.08 7.99 12.29
N MET A 21 -1.52 7.92 11.03
CA MET A 21 -2.73 7.21 10.63
C MET A 21 -2.49 5.71 10.45
N LYS A 22 -3.43 4.91 10.95
CA LYS A 22 -3.39 3.45 10.83
C LYS A 22 -3.78 2.98 9.42
N LEU A 23 -3.31 1.81 9.00
CA LEU A 23 -3.69 1.21 7.72
C LEU A 23 -5.21 0.97 7.66
N SER A 24 -5.81 0.49 8.75
CA SER A 24 -7.26 0.32 8.85
C SER A 24 -8.03 1.63 8.64
N GLU A 25 -7.53 2.75 9.15
CA GLU A 25 -8.12 4.07 8.97
C GLU A 25 -7.95 4.58 7.54
N MET A 26 -6.80 4.34 6.89
CA MET A 26 -6.61 4.68 5.48
C MET A 26 -7.57 3.91 4.57
N LEU A 27 -7.76 2.61 4.84
CA LEU A 27 -8.61 1.72 4.02
C LEU A 27 -10.10 1.91 4.29
N LYS A 28 -10.53 2.04 5.55
CA LYS A 28 -11.95 2.09 5.97
C LYS A 28 -12.46 3.52 6.19
N GLY A 29 -11.56 4.48 6.38
CA GLY A 29 -11.86 5.81 6.89
C GLY A 29 -12.00 5.82 8.42
N ALA A 30 -12.23 7.02 8.97
CA ALA A 30 -12.42 7.19 10.40
C ALA A 30 -13.65 6.41 10.93
N PRO A 31 -13.59 5.87 12.17
CA PRO A 31 -14.74 5.25 12.82
C PRO A 31 -15.96 6.17 12.83
N LEU A 32 -17.17 5.60 12.69
CA LEU A 32 -18.42 6.37 12.64
C LEU A 32 -18.57 7.36 13.79
N THR A 33 -18.14 6.96 14.99
CA THR A 33 -18.19 7.78 16.22
C THR A 33 -17.25 8.99 16.19
N LYS A 34 -16.23 8.98 15.33
CA LYS A 34 -15.21 10.03 15.20
C LYS A 34 -15.28 10.78 13.87
N ARG A 35 -16.15 10.38 12.93
CA ARG A 35 -16.27 11.03 11.61
C ARG A 35 -16.55 12.53 11.66
N PRO A 36 -17.37 13.06 12.58
CA PRO A 36 -17.60 14.51 12.66
C PRO A 36 -16.34 15.32 12.99
N GLU A 37 -15.34 14.69 13.62
CA GLU A 37 -14.06 15.29 14.02
C GLU A 37 -12.92 14.90 13.07
N ALA A 38 -13.20 14.03 12.09
CA ALA A 38 -12.19 13.54 11.18
C ALA A 38 -11.84 14.61 10.15
N ASP A 39 -10.55 14.88 10.01
CA ASP A 39 -10.03 15.73 8.96
C ASP A 39 -9.83 14.90 7.67
N PRO A 40 -10.66 15.11 6.62
CA PRO A 40 -10.56 14.38 5.38
C PRO A 40 -9.28 14.72 4.60
N GLU A 41 -8.70 15.92 4.80
CA GLU A 41 -7.43 16.29 4.18
C GLU A 41 -6.26 15.54 4.82
N ALA A 42 -6.27 15.36 6.14
CA ALA A 42 -5.27 14.54 6.83
C ALA A 42 -5.29 13.08 6.34
N ALA A 43 -6.48 12.50 6.09
CA ALA A 43 -6.61 11.16 5.53
C ALA A 43 -6.07 11.06 4.10
N LEU A 44 -6.30 12.09 3.29
CA LEU A 44 -5.72 12.19 1.95
C LEU A 44 -4.20 12.29 2.00
N HIS A 45 -3.66 13.15 2.87
CA HIS A 45 -2.23 13.31 3.04
C HIS A 45 -1.57 12.00 3.47
N ALA A 46 -2.20 11.24 4.37
CA ALA A 46 -1.73 9.91 4.77
C ALA A 46 -1.68 8.93 3.59
N LEU A 47 -2.75 8.87 2.79
CA LEU A 47 -2.82 8.02 1.59
C LEU A 47 -1.75 8.41 0.56
N ASN A 48 -1.63 9.70 0.26
CA ASN A 48 -0.64 10.20 -0.69
C ASN A 48 0.79 9.89 -0.21
N ALA A 49 1.09 10.08 1.08
CA ALA A 49 2.40 9.74 1.64
C ALA A 49 2.72 8.24 1.49
N ALA A 50 1.75 7.36 1.78
CA ALA A 50 1.93 5.92 1.61
C ALA A 50 2.18 5.52 0.14
N LEU A 51 1.47 6.15 -0.80
CA LEU A 51 1.64 5.91 -2.23
C LEU A 51 2.96 6.48 -2.78
N THR A 52 3.39 7.65 -2.33
CA THR A 52 4.70 8.21 -2.66
C THR A 52 5.81 7.27 -2.19
N ARG A 53 5.69 6.72 -0.97
CA ARG A 53 6.66 5.77 -0.46
C ARG A 53 6.70 4.46 -1.25
N ALA A 54 5.55 4.01 -1.74
CA ALA A 54 5.47 2.88 -2.66
C ALA A 54 6.31 3.12 -3.91
N LEU A 55 6.18 4.31 -4.50
CA LEU A 55 6.95 4.68 -5.68
C LEU A 55 8.45 4.79 -5.38
N GLU A 56 8.84 5.43 -4.28
CA GLU A 56 10.24 5.53 -3.86
C GLU A 56 10.88 4.15 -3.63
N THR A 57 10.13 3.21 -3.07
CA THR A 57 10.60 1.83 -2.84
C THR A 57 10.82 1.13 -4.18
N LEU A 58 9.86 1.23 -5.10
CA LEU A 58 9.98 0.67 -6.45
C LEU A 58 11.17 1.29 -7.21
N GLU A 59 11.37 2.61 -7.12
CA GLU A 59 12.51 3.30 -7.72
C GLU A 59 13.84 2.80 -7.16
N ALA A 60 13.94 2.60 -5.85
CA ALA A 60 15.15 2.08 -5.22
C ALA A 60 15.48 0.65 -5.67
N GLU A 61 14.46 -0.19 -5.86
CA GLU A 61 14.64 -1.57 -6.35
C GLU A 61 14.97 -1.63 -7.85
N MET A 62 14.22 -0.88 -8.66
CA MET A 62 14.39 -0.82 -10.12
C MET A 62 15.65 -0.07 -10.55
N GLY A 63 16.10 0.93 -9.78
CA GLY A 63 17.32 1.68 -10.04
C GLY A 63 18.60 0.84 -9.93
N MET A 64 18.49 -0.39 -9.41
CA MET A 64 19.56 -1.39 -9.42
C MET A 64 19.58 -2.25 -10.70
N LEU A 65 18.57 -2.10 -11.57
CA LEU A 65 18.41 -2.87 -12.82
C LEU A 65 18.87 -2.04 -14.04
N ASP A 66 19.04 -2.70 -15.19
CA ASP A 66 19.67 -2.10 -16.38
C ASP A 66 18.85 -0.98 -17.06
N ALA A 67 19.42 -0.37 -18.11
CA ALA A 67 18.83 0.78 -18.82
C ALA A 67 17.44 0.53 -19.43
N THR A 68 17.03 -0.71 -19.67
CA THR A 68 15.68 -1.03 -20.18
C THR A 68 14.60 -0.90 -19.11
N ALA A 69 14.97 -1.06 -17.83
CA ALA A 69 14.10 -0.80 -16.70
C ALA A 69 13.75 0.70 -16.57
N GLY A 70 14.59 1.59 -17.08
CA GLY A 70 14.41 3.05 -16.99
C GLY A 70 13.12 3.54 -17.66
N ALA A 71 12.78 3.06 -18.85
CA ALA A 71 11.57 3.50 -19.55
C ALA A 71 10.28 3.01 -18.87
N ALA A 72 10.28 1.76 -18.38
CA ALA A 72 9.16 1.20 -17.64
C ALA A 72 8.98 1.90 -16.28
N LEU A 73 10.08 2.23 -15.60
CA LEU A 73 10.06 2.99 -14.35
C LEU A 73 9.48 4.40 -14.57
N GLU A 74 9.93 5.11 -15.60
CA GLU A 74 9.42 6.45 -15.89
C GLU A 74 7.93 6.43 -16.24
N GLN A 75 7.45 5.46 -17.03
CA GLN A 75 6.02 5.30 -17.28
C GLN A 75 5.24 5.01 -15.98
N THR A 76 5.78 4.12 -15.14
CA THR A 76 5.16 3.78 -13.85
C THR A 76 5.06 5.00 -12.95
N LYS A 77 6.10 5.83 -12.88
CA LYS A 77 6.10 7.09 -12.12
C LYS A 77 5.01 8.04 -12.59
N ILE A 78 4.83 8.19 -13.90
CA ILE A 78 3.79 9.05 -14.47
C ILE A 78 2.39 8.54 -14.07
N GLU A 79 2.12 7.26 -14.25
CA GLU A 79 0.83 6.66 -13.93
C GLU A 79 0.53 6.68 -12.43
N TRP A 80 1.54 6.39 -11.62
CA TRP A 80 1.42 6.39 -10.17
C TRP A 80 1.24 7.80 -9.60
N GLN A 81 1.97 8.78 -10.14
CA GLN A 81 1.80 10.18 -9.77
C GLN A 81 0.40 10.68 -10.16
N ALA A 82 -0.16 10.25 -11.30
CA ALA A 82 -1.53 10.59 -11.66
C ALA A 82 -2.56 10.09 -10.62
N ILE A 83 -2.33 8.92 -9.99
CA ILE A 83 -3.15 8.43 -8.87
C ILE A 83 -2.97 9.32 -7.64
N ILE A 84 -1.73 9.71 -7.31
CA ILE A 84 -1.41 10.59 -6.16
C ILE A 84 -2.03 11.99 -6.34
N ASP A 85 -2.10 12.49 -7.56
CA ASP A 85 -2.65 13.82 -7.87
C ASP A 85 -4.18 13.83 -8.00
N MET A 86 -4.84 12.66 -7.95
CA MET A 86 -6.30 12.61 -7.99
C MET A 86 -6.91 13.44 -6.84
N PRO A 87 -7.99 14.20 -7.12
CA PRO A 87 -8.62 15.08 -6.15
C PRO A 87 -9.29 14.32 -5.00
N LEU A 88 -9.67 15.08 -3.95
CA LEU A 88 -10.42 14.57 -2.80
C LEU A 88 -11.91 14.35 -3.13
N ASP A 89 -12.17 13.38 -4.00
CA ASP A 89 -13.51 12.90 -4.29
C ASP A 89 -13.61 11.39 -4.08
N TYR A 90 -14.82 10.85 -4.25
CA TYR A 90 -15.07 9.42 -4.06
C TYR A 90 -14.18 8.54 -4.95
N ALA A 91 -14.03 8.91 -6.22
CA ALA A 91 -13.25 8.15 -7.19
C ALA A 91 -11.75 8.20 -6.85
N GLY A 92 -11.23 9.38 -6.50
CA GLY A 92 -9.86 9.59 -6.07
C GLY A 92 -9.51 8.79 -4.83
N ILE A 93 -10.38 8.78 -3.81
CA ILE A 93 -10.17 7.98 -2.60
C ILE A 93 -10.18 6.48 -2.93
N ALA A 94 -11.13 6.01 -3.75
CA ALA A 94 -11.22 4.60 -4.14
C ALA A 94 -9.97 4.15 -4.92
N CYS A 95 -9.51 4.96 -5.89
CA CYS A 95 -8.28 4.72 -6.64
C CYS A 95 -7.05 4.64 -5.73
N LYS A 96 -6.89 5.60 -4.81
CA LYS A 96 -5.74 5.62 -3.88
C LYS A 96 -5.73 4.41 -2.96
N ARG A 97 -6.89 4.00 -2.44
CA ARG A 97 -7.01 2.80 -1.61
C ARG A 97 -6.73 1.52 -2.39
N ALA A 98 -7.25 1.41 -3.61
CA ALA A 98 -6.98 0.27 -4.49
C ALA A 98 -5.49 0.19 -4.84
N ALA A 99 -4.85 1.32 -5.17
CA ALA A 99 -3.42 1.41 -5.42
C ALA A 99 -2.59 1.01 -4.19
N LEU A 100 -3.00 1.42 -2.99
CA LEU A 100 -2.35 1.00 -1.75
C LEU A 100 -2.49 -0.52 -1.54
N LEU A 101 -3.67 -1.10 -1.74
CA LEU A 101 -3.86 -2.56 -1.66
C LEU A 101 -3.01 -3.31 -2.68
N PHE A 102 -2.92 -2.80 -3.91
CA PHE A 102 -2.07 -3.34 -4.96
C PHE A 102 -0.59 -3.28 -4.57
N ALA A 103 -0.11 -2.13 -4.09
CA ALA A 103 1.27 -1.95 -3.63
C ALA A 103 1.58 -2.88 -2.46
N LEU A 104 0.66 -3.01 -1.49
CA LEU A 104 0.82 -3.96 -0.38
C LEU A 104 0.84 -5.41 -0.86
N HIS A 105 0.20 -5.77 -1.96
CA HIS A 105 0.25 -7.14 -2.48
C HIS A 105 1.63 -7.48 -3.07
N HIS A 106 2.26 -6.53 -3.74
CA HIS A 106 3.50 -6.76 -4.46
C HIS A 106 4.76 -6.45 -3.65
N GLU A 107 4.69 -5.51 -2.70
CA GLU A 107 5.88 -4.99 -2.00
C GLU A 107 5.90 -5.30 -0.50
N PRO A 108 6.66 -6.32 -0.05
CA PRO A 108 6.82 -6.64 1.35
C PRO A 108 7.41 -5.49 2.18
N LEU A 109 8.31 -4.68 1.59
CA LEU A 109 8.94 -3.55 2.29
C LEU A 109 7.92 -2.48 2.71
N LEU A 110 6.84 -2.31 1.94
CA LEU A 110 5.75 -1.39 2.30
C LEU A 110 4.89 -1.90 3.45
N ARG A 111 4.86 -3.21 3.69
CA ARG A 111 4.08 -3.81 4.78
C ARG A 111 4.73 -3.57 6.14
N ALA A 112 6.06 -3.53 6.20
CA ALA A 112 6.80 -3.54 7.46
C ALA A 112 6.43 -2.39 8.42
N PRO A 113 6.32 -1.13 7.96
CA PRO A 113 5.94 -0.04 8.86
C PRO A 113 4.48 -0.19 9.35
N PHE A 114 3.55 -0.66 8.51
CA PHE A 114 2.17 -0.94 8.93
C PHE A 114 2.08 -2.12 9.90
N ALA A 115 2.92 -3.16 9.73
CA ALA A 115 2.94 -4.33 10.59
C ALA A 115 3.38 -4.00 12.03
N THR A 116 4.08 -2.88 12.22
CA THR A 116 4.46 -2.40 13.56
C THR A 116 3.23 -1.93 14.34
N ALA A 117 2.25 -1.31 13.67
CA ALA A 117 1.04 -0.78 14.29
C ALA A 117 -0.13 -1.78 14.27
N GLU A 118 -0.27 -2.57 13.19
CA GLU A 118 -1.40 -3.47 12.96
C GLU A 118 -0.92 -4.84 12.42
N PRO A 119 -0.11 -5.60 13.19
CA PRO A 119 0.54 -6.82 12.71
C PRO A 119 -0.45 -7.88 12.21
N ALA A 120 -1.55 -8.08 12.93
CA ALA A 120 -2.57 -9.07 12.57
C ALA A 120 -3.30 -8.70 11.26
N LEU A 121 -3.61 -7.42 11.07
CA LEU A 121 -4.26 -6.92 9.85
C LEU A 121 -3.35 -7.10 8.63
N VAL A 122 -2.08 -6.73 8.78
CA VAL A 122 -1.10 -6.80 7.69
C VAL A 122 -0.80 -8.24 7.29
N ALA A 123 -0.66 -9.14 8.27
CA ALA A 123 -0.50 -10.57 8.00
C ALA A 123 -1.72 -11.14 7.26
N ASP A 124 -2.93 -10.87 7.73
CA ASP A 124 -4.16 -11.37 7.11
C ASP A 124 -4.37 -10.82 5.69
N LEU A 125 -4.04 -9.54 5.47
CA LEU A 125 -4.00 -8.96 4.14
C LEU A 125 -3.01 -9.69 3.22
N ALA A 126 -1.77 -9.88 3.68
CA ALA A 126 -0.70 -10.44 2.88
C ALA A 126 -0.90 -11.91 2.53
N ASP A 127 -1.34 -12.72 3.50
CA ASP A 127 -1.35 -14.17 3.38
C ASP A 127 -2.65 -14.71 2.77
N ARG A 128 -3.77 -14.01 3.00
CA ARG A 128 -5.10 -14.53 2.68
C ARG A 128 -5.86 -13.64 1.70
N VAL A 129 -5.99 -12.35 2.00
CA VAL A 129 -6.94 -11.49 1.28
C VAL A 129 -6.37 -11.04 -0.06
N LEU A 130 -5.21 -10.38 -0.07
CA LEU A 130 -4.63 -9.79 -1.28
C LEU A 130 -4.34 -10.83 -2.38
N PRO A 131 -3.76 -12.01 -2.08
CA PRO A 131 -3.54 -13.04 -3.10
C PRO A 131 -4.83 -13.57 -3.74
N LEU A 132 -5.97 -13.47 -3.04
CA LEU A 132 -7.27 -13.89 -3.58
C LEU A 132 -7.92 -12.82 -4.46
N VAL A 133 -7.81 -11.55 -4.09
CA VAL A 133 -8.56 -10.46 -4.77
C VAL A 133 -7.77 -9.72 -5.83
N VAL A 134 -6.46 -9.57 -5.68
CA VAL A 134 -5.65 -8.74 -6.59
C VAL A 134 -5.49 -9.40 -7.97
N PRO A 135 -5.13 -10.68 -8.10
CA PRO A 135 -5.00 -11.31 -9.42
C PRO A 135 -6.26 -11.23 -10.30
N PRO A 136 -7.48 -11.59 -9.83
CA PRO A 136 -8.69 -11.47 -10.65
C PRO A 136 -9.05 -10.00 -10.95
N PHE A 137 -8.76 -9.07 -10.04
CA PHE A 137 -8.96 -7.64 -10.28
C PHE A 137 -8.10 -7.14 -11.46
N VAL A 138 -6.81 -7.50 -11.48
CA VAL A 138 -5.89 -7.15 -12.56
C VAL A 138 -6.29 -7.83 -13.87
N ALA A 139 -6.68 -9.11 -13.82
CA ALA A 139 -7.16 -9.86 -14.98
C ALA A 139 -8.46 -9.26 -15.58
N GLY A 140 -9.31 -8.67 -14.73
CA GLY A 140 -10.49 -7.91 -15.12
C GLY A 140 -10.20 -6.49 -15.64
N MET A 141 -8.95 -6.18 -16.00
CA MET A 141 -8.48 -4.86 -16.46
C MET A 141 -8.62 -3.73 -15.43
N ALA A 142 -8.70 -4.03 -14.12
CA ALA A 142 -8.74 -3.04 -13.05
C ALA A 142 -9.84 -1.96 -13.21
N GLN A 143 -10.97 -2.31 -13.83
CA GLN A 143 -11.99 -1.32 -14.24
C GLN A 143 -12.74 -0.64 -13.09
N ASN A 144 -12.76 -1.23 -11.89
CA ASN A 144 -13.48 -0.70 -10.74
C ASN A 144 -12.64 -0.77 -9.45
N PRO A 145 -11.86 0.27 -9.14
CA PRO A 145 -11.02 0.35 -7.95
C PRO A 145 -11.79 0.12 -6.65
N ASP A 146 -13.02 0.63 -6.57
CA ASP A 146 -13.86 0.50 -5.38
C ASP A 146 -14.30 -0.95 -5.15
N ALA A 147 -14.53 -1.72 -6.21
CA ALA A 147 -14.83 -3.14 -6.09
C ALA A 147 -13.67 -3.93 -5.46
N LEU A 148 -12.41 -3.60 -5.76
CA LEU A 148 -11.25 -4.20 -5.10
C LEU A 148 -11.24 -3.88 -3.61
N VAL A 149 -11.45 -2.61 -3.26
CA VAL A 149 -11.48 -2.15 -1.87
C VAL A 149 -12.58 -2.86 -1.10
N ILE A 150 -13.80 -2.88 -1.63
CA ILE A 150 -14.96 -3.54 -1.02
C ILE A 150 -14.70 -5.04 -0.85
N ALA A 151 -14.17 -5.72 -1.87
CA ALA A 151 -13.86 -7.15 -1.79
C ALA A 151 -12.82 -7.46 -0.71
N ALA A 152 -11.73 -6.70 -0.68
CA ALA A 152 -10.68 -6.86 0.33
C ALA A 152 -11.22 -6.62 1.75
N LEU A 153 -11.96 -5.53 1.95
CA LEU A 153 -12.55 -5.21 3.25
C LEU A 153 -13.59 -6.24 3.69
N SER A 154 -14.42 -6.72 2.76
CA SER A 154 -15.44 -7.75 3.05
C SER A 154 -14.79 -9.05 3.50
N LEU A 155 -13.69 -9.46 2.86
CA LEU A 155 -12.94 -10.66 3.24
C LEU A 155 -12.18 -10.46 4.56
N LEU A 156 -11.67 -9.27 4.85
CA LEU A 156 -11.04 -9.00 6.15
C LEU A 156 -12.01 -9.15 7.32
N GLU A 157 -13.27 -8.71 7.14
CA GLU A 157 -14.29 -8.84 8.18
C GLU A 157 -14.90 -10.25 8.22
N SER A 158 -14.93 -10.96 7.09
CA SER A 158 -15.51 -12.29 6.96
C SER A 158 -14.47 -13.37 7.19
N PHE A 159 -14.70 -14.24 8.17
CA PHE A 159 -13.85 -15.39 8.47
C PHE A 159 -12.39 -14.99 8.81
N PRO A 160 -12.18 -14.14 9.82
CA PRO A 160 -10.86 -13.64 10.17
C PRO A 160 -9.91 -14.80 10.53
N GLY A 161 -8.79 -14.89 9.80
CA GLY A 161 -7.78 -15.94 10.02
C GLY A 161 -8.13 -17.32 9.47
N GLU A 162 -9.28 -17.51 8.82
CA GLU A 162 -9.60 -18.80 8.17
C GLU A 162 -8.95 -18.88 6.79
N SER A 163 -8.36 -20.03 6.44
CA SER A 163 -7.80 -20.23 5.10
C SER A 163 -8.92 -20.19 4.04
N LEU A 164 -8.79 -19.29 3.05
CA LEU A 164 -9.75 -19.16 1.94
C LEU A 164 -9.51 -20.14 0.79
N GLY A 165 -8.83 -21.26 1.05
CA GLY A 165 -8.61 -22.31 0.05
C GLY A 165 -7.65 -21.94 -1.09
N LEU A 166 -6.81 -20.91 -0.90
CA LEU A 166 -5.69 -20.66 -1.81
C LEU A 166 -4.70 -21.82 -1.72
N PRO A 167 -4.19 -22.34 -2.85
CA PRO A 167 -3.14 -23.35 -2.81
C PRO A 167 -1.92 -22.76 -2.10
N VAL A 168 -1.46 -23.42 -1.04
CA VAL A 168 -0.18 -23.12 -0.40
C VAL A 168 0.90 -23.42 -1.44
N ALA A 169 1.61 -22.38 -1.89
CA ALA A 169 2.77 -22.52 -2.76
C ALA A 169 3.97 -23.07 -1.99
#